data_AF-A0A669QSE7-F1
#
_entry.id   AF-A0A669QSE7-F1
#
_cell.length_a   1.000
_cell.length_b   1.000
_cell.length_c   1.000
_cell.angle_alpha   90.00
_cell.angle_beta   90.00
_cell.angle_gamma   90.00
#
_symmetry.space_group_name_H-M   'P 1'
#
loop_
_entity.id
_entity.type
_entity.pdbx_description
1 polymer ?
#
loop_
_entity_poly.entity_id
_entity_poly.type
_entity_poly.pdbx_seq_one_letter_code
_entity_poly.pdbx_strand_id
1 'polypeptide(L)'
;MQAANMLLKKIVRCSAFSFSIQHGMKWDLFPLRRTLILSPCLKEDNSHGSSEKVDLDAWKKVMKSGLQDVSKTVSEPKELSDLAAARETLELWRLVGRPVPEKISEEQLKAFMECPSKSAKKKYLKFLHLKELYKKSNKRKMDEKRQRRLETQEKASETEEPKKNPFVCLWSSSMDKAYNWRVAQSMIFGQPLVFDMSYEKYMSVREVANAVRQIVLSEGCNRRSVDPFHIHFCNFKDDSLYHKEFIKSYRGAWDKLLITVTDQCYTDIFPKDKLVYLTADSPKVMKTFDHDKIYILGSMVDKNIKTGVSLAQAKRLGLETAALPLEKYLLWNCGAKNLTLDQMMHILLTLKDTGDWKKALEFVPKRKYCSFVDKPMHELKKTLNLINMLKLGKRPEELQKRFANNYSKRLTQK
;
A
#
# COMPACT_ATOMS: atom_id res chain seq x y z
N MET A 1 -49.84 7.77 18.12
CA MET A 1 -49.52 6.57 18.93
C MET A 1 -50.02 5.35 18.16
N GLN A 2 -49.22 4.27 18.17
CA GLN A 2 -49.47 2.96 17.52
C GLN A 2 -49.30 2.89 16.00
N ALA A 3 -48.06 2.65 15.55
CA ALA A 3 -47.73 1.74 14.44
C ALA A 3 -46.20 1.70 14.23
N ALA A 4 -45.44 1.18 15.19
CA ALA A 4 -44.01 0.90 15.03
C ALA A 4 -43.59 -0.20 16.01
N ASN A 5 -44.11 -1.41 15.83
CA ASN A 5 -43.73 -2.54 16.66
C ASN A 5 -43.88 -3.87 15.91
N MET A 6 -43.18 -4.01 14.79
CA MET A 6 -42.92 -5.31 14.14
C MET A 6 -41.70 -5.20 13.21
N LEU A 7 -40.48 -5.07 13.75
CA LEU A 7 -39.25 -5.53 13.08
C LEU A 7 -37.98 -5.43 13.96
N LEU A 8 -38.09 -5.81 15.23
CA LEU A 8 -36.93 -6.04 16.11
C LEU A 8 -36.85 -7.51 16.52
N LYS A 9 -36.64 -8.39 15.53
CA LYS A 9 -36.20 -9.77 15.77
C LYS A 9 -35.16 -10.17 14.72
N LYS A 10 -33.92 -9.72 14.92
CA LYS A 10 -32.71 -10.52 14.76
C LYS A 10 -31.51 -9.65 15.12
N ILE A 11 -30.59 -10.26 15.87
CA ILE A 11 -29.28 -9.78 16.33
C ILE A 11 -29.27 -9.49 17.83
N VAL A 12 -29.31 -10.57 18.61
CA VAL A 12 -28.59 -10.66 19.89
C VAL A 12 -27.92 -12.03 19.90
N ARG A 13 -26.61 -12.06 19.67
CA ARG A 13 -25.74 -13.18 20.06
C ARG A 13 -24.65 -12.60 20.96
N CYS A 14 -24.98 -12.46 22.25
CA CYS A 14 -23.98 -12.31 23.30
C CYS A 14 -23.77 -13.69 23.92
N SER A 15 -22.64 -14.34 23.63
CA SER A 15 -22.21 -15.53 24.37
C SER A 15 -21.35 -15.11 25.56
N ALA A 16 -21.81 -15.54 26.73
CA ALA A 16 -21.20 -15.38 28.03
C ALA A 16 -19.78 -15.98 28.11
N PHE A 17 -18.99 -15.42 29.04
CA PHE A 17 -17.72 -15.97 29.50
C PHE A 17 -17.92 -17.36 30.10
N SER A 18 -17.12 -18.33 29.66
CA SER A 18 -16.84 -19.55 30.41
C SER A 18 -15.32 -19.71 30.54
N PHE A 19 -14.84 -19.54 31.77
CA PHE A 19 -13.47 -19.85 32.18
C PHE A 19 -13.34 -21.37 32.31
N SER A 20 -12.29 -21.97 31.75
CA SER A 20 -11.87 -23.33 32.12
C SER A 20 -10.35 -23.41 32.07
N ILE A 21 -9.81 -23.67 33.25
CA ILE A 21 -8.41 -23.92 33.58
C ILE A 21 -8.15 -25.41 33.30
N GLN A 22 -7.03 -25.75 32.66
CA GLN A 22 -6.35 -27.03 32.92
C GLN A 22 -4.84 -26.98 32.61
N HIS A 23 -4.10 -27.17 33.69
CA HIS A 23 -2.78 -27.78 33.93
C HIS A 23 -1.80 -28.08 32.77
N GLY A 24 -0.51 -27.76 33.02
CA GLY A 24 0.63 -28.11 32.16
C GLY A 24 1.30 -29.44 32.49
N MET A 25 2.45 -29.70 31.85
CA MET A 25 3.69 -30.24 32.43
C MET A 25 4.80 -30.32 31.35
N LYS A 26 6.01 -29.95 31.77
CA LYS A 26 7.31 -30.02 31.07
C LYS A 26 7.82 -31.46 30.94
N TRP A 27 8.73 -31.71 30.01
CA TRP A 27 9.97 -32.47 30.26
C TRP A 27 11.13 -31.92 29.41
N ASP A 28 12.26 -31.65 30.08
CA ASP A 28 13.58 -31.31 29.54
C ASP A 28 14.35 -32.57 29.12
N LEU A 29 15.34 -32.46 28.21
CA LEU A 29 16.69 -33.05 28.35
C LEU A 29 17.62 -32.72 27.15
N PHE A 30 18.92 -32.71 27.48
CA PHE A 30 20.07 -32.02 26.89
C PHE A 30 20.90 -32.93 25.92
N PRO A 31 22.11 -32.56 25.43
CA PRO A 31 22.51 -32.68 24.02
C PRO A 31 23.64 -33.71 23.76
N LEU A 32 24.03 -33.89 22.50
CA LEU A 32 25.28 -34.58 22.15
C LEU A 32 26.12 -33.79 21.14
N ARG A 33 27.35 -33.45 21.56
CA ARG A 33 28.49 -33.03 20.75
C ARG A 33 29.10 -34.25 20.04
N ARG A 34 29.70 -34.05 18.86
CA ARG A 34 30.81 -34.87 18.37
C ARG A 34 31.89 -33.99 17.74
N THR A 35 33.07 -34.10 18.32
CA THR A 35 34.40 -33.75 17.79
C THR A 35 34.89 -34.83 16.82
N LEU A 36 36.05 -34.55 16.20
CA LEU A 36 37.12 -35.41 15.61
C LEU A 36 37.44 -34.92 14.18
N ILE A 37 38.65 -34.83 13.65
CA ILE A 37 40.07 -34.97 14.04
C ILE A 37 40.82 -34.17 12.96
N LEU A 38 41.87 -33.42 13.30
CA LEU A 38 42.84 -32.89 12.33
C LEU A 38 44.18 -33.57 12.58
N SER A 39 44.83 -34.00 11.51
CA SER A 39 46.26 -34.34 11.46
C SER A 39 46.90 -33.72 10.19
N PRO A 40 48.24 -33.50 10.18
CA PRO A 40 48.81 -32.26 9.64
C PRO A 40 49.85 -32.42 8.49
N CYS A 41 50.07 -31.29 7.79
CA CYS A 41 51.31 -30.86 7.09
C CYS A 41 51.79 -31.69 5.87
N LEU A 42 52.28 -31.15 4.73
CA LEU A 42 53.32 -30.14 4.49
C LEU A 42 53.21 -29.49 3.08
N LYS A 43 53.83 -28.31 2.96
CA LYS A 43 54.12 -27.47 1.77
C LYS A 43 55.17 -28.14 0.84
N GLU A 44 55.39 -27.78 -0.44
CA GLU A 44 55.96 -26.51 -0.95
C GLU A 44 55.84 -26.36 -2.48
N ASP A 45 56.25 -25.15 -2.93
CA ASP A 45 55.99 -24.40 -4.16
C ASP A 45 56.93 -24.64 -5.37
N ASN A 46 56.59 -23.90 -6.46
CA ASN A 46 57.41 -23.40 -7.60
C ASN A 46 57.49 -24.30 -8.85
N SER A 47 57.56 -23.82 -10.11
CA SER A 47 57.29 -22.56 -10.81
C SER A 47 57.62 -22.77 -12.32
N HIS A 48 57.00 -22.00 -13.23
CA HIS A 48 57.40 -21.73 -14.65
C HIS A 48 57.27 -22.80 -15.77
N GLY A 49 56.21 -22.67 -16.59
CA GLY A 49 56.27 -22.15 -17.98
C GLY A 49 56.80 -23.00 -19.15
N SER A 50 55.91 -23.45 -20.04
CA SER A 50 55.95 -23.12 -21.49
C SER A 50 54.61 -23.47 -22.16
N SER A 51 54.25 -22.69 -23.19
CA SER A 51 52.93 -22.62 -23.83
C SER A 51 52.84 -23.59 -25.01
N GLU A 52 52.09 -24.68 -24.91
CA GLU A 52 51.58 -25.42 -26.07
C GLU A 52 50.26 -24.80 -26.54
N LYS A 53 50.26 -24.26 -27.77
CA LYS A 53 49.05 -23.77 -28.43
C LYS A 53 48.16 -24.97 -28.79
N VAL A 54 47.03 -25.08 -28.12
CA VAL A 54 45.95 -26.02 -28.46
C VAL A 54 45.31 -25.59 -29.77
N ASP A 55 45.40 -26.44 -30.80
CA ASP A 55 44.75 -26.25 -32.10
C ASP A 55 43.25 -26.54 -32.00
N LEU A 56 42.46 -25.46 -32.02
CA LEU A 56 41.00 -25.48 -31.88
C LEU A 56 40.27 -26.04 -33.10
N ASP A 57 40.92 -26.09 -34.27
CA ASP A 57 40.29 -26.56 -35.51
C ASP A 57 40.37 -28.08 -35.65
N ALA A 58 41.42 -28.71 -35.10
CA ALA A 58 41.45 -30.15 -34.89
C ALA A 58 40.30 -30.63 -33.98
N TRP A 59 40.03 -29.90 -32.90
CA TRP A 59 38.93 -30.20 -31.95
C TRP A 59 37.53 -30.06 -32.56
N LYS A 60 37.31 -29.03 -33.39
CA LYS A 60 36.03 -28.86 -34.10
C LYS A 60 35.75 -29.98 -35.09
N LYS A 61 36.78 -30.54 -35.72
CA LYS A 61 36.64 -31.63 -36.69
C LYS A 61 36.20 -32.93 -36.00
N VAL A 62 36.75 -33.23 -34.82
CA VAL A 62 36.38 -34.40 -34.00
C VAL A 62 34.93 -34.30 -33.48
N MET A 63 34.48 -33.11 -33.09
CA MET A 63 33.10 -32.92 -32.61
C MET A 63 32.06 -32.99 -33.73
N LYS A 64 32.42 -32.65 -34.98
CA LYS A 64 31.50 -32.72 -36.13
C LYS A 64 31.33 -34.14 -36.68
N SER A 65 32.30 -35.03 -36.51
CA SER A 65 32.17 -36.44 -36.92
C SER A 65 31.30 -37.28 -36.00
N GLY A 66 30.93 -36.77 -34.82
CA GLY A 66 30.08 -37.48 -33.85
C GLY A 66 28.56 -37.29 -34.02
N LEU A 67 28.11 -36.49 -35.00
CA LEU A 67 26.68 -36.31 -35.28
C LEU A 67 26.35 -36.73 -36.71
N GLN A 68 26.15 -38.04 -36.90
CA GLN A 68 25.27 -38.53 -37.93
C GLN A 68 24.44 -39.71 -37.40
N ASP A 69 23.14 -39.57 -37.62
CA ASP A 69 22.07 -40.58 -37.56
C ASP A 69 21.81 -41.32 -36.24
N VAL A 70 20.72 -40.95 -35.56
CA VAL A 70 19.59 -41.86 -35.27
C VAL A 70 18.34 -41.00 -34.98
N SER A 71 17.36 -41.09 -35.87
CA SER A 71 15.96 -40.75 -35.61
C SER A 71 15.30 -41.86 -34.78
N LYS A 72 14.51 -41.50 -33.75
CA LYS A 72 13.33 -42.25 -33.30
C LYS A 72 12.56 -41.53 -32.17
N THR A 73 11.25 -41.65 -32.30
CA THR A 73 10.14 -41.36 -31.38
C THR A 73 10.29 -42.02 -30.01
N VAL A 74 10.24 -41.26 -28.90
CA VAL A 74 9.59 -41.60 -27.61
C VAL A 74 9.38 -40.29 -26.83
N SER A 75 8.15 -40.00 -26.38
CA SER A 75 7.74 -38.69 -25.82
C SER A 75 7.73 -38.60 -24.28
N GLU A 76 8.29 -39.56 -23.54
CA GLU A 76 8.42 -39.48 -22.07
C GLU A 76 9.87 -39.54 -21.54
N PRO A 77 10.81 -40.31 -22.13
CA PRO A 77 12.21 -40.32 -21.67
C PRO A 77 12.95 -39.00 -21.94
N LYS A 78 12.48 -38.22 -22.94
CA LYS A 78 13.08 -36.93 -23.31
C LYS A 78 12.81 -35.84 -22.27
N GLU A 79 11.61 -35.79 -21.68
CA GLU A 79 11.29 -34.73 -20.70
C GLU A 79 12.13 -34.85 -19.42
N LEU A 80 12.39 -36.07 -18.94
CA LEU A 80 13.26 -36.30 -17.78
C LEU A 80 14.73 -35.95 -18.09
N SER A 81 15.20 -36.26 -19.30
CA SER A 81 16.55 -35.91 -19.77
C SER A 81 16.71 -34.39 -19.94
N ASP A 82 15.69 -33.71 -20.47
CA ASP A 82 15.68 -32.26 -20.66
C ASP A 82 15.63 -31.49 -19.32
N LEU A 83 14.90 -32.02 -18.33
CA LEU A 83 14.87 -31.48 -16.97
C LEU A 83 16.21 -31.65 -16.24
N ALA A 84 16.89 -32.78 -16.44
CA ALA A 84 18.23 -33.01 -15.90
C ALA A 84 19.25 -32.03 -16.51
N ALA A 85 19.25 -31.86 -17.84
CA ALA A 85 20.10 -30.90 -18.53
C ALA A 85 19.82 -29.44 -18.09
N ALA A 86 18.56 -29.12 -17.80
CA ALA A 86 18.18 -27.81 -17.25
C ALA A 86 18.76 -27.58 -15.86
N ARG A 87 18.73 -28.60 -14.97
CA ARG A 87 19.33 -28.53 -13.63
C ARG A 87 20.84 -28.35 -13.70
N GLU A 88 21.54 -29.10 -14.56
CA GLU A 88 22.98 -28.96 -14.78
C GLU A 88 23.34 -27.55 -15.31
N THR A 89 22.55 -27.02 -16.23
CA THR A 89 22.75 -25.65 -16.75
C THR A 89 22.63 -24.61 -15.63
N LEU A 90 21.69 -24.79 -14.69
CA LEU A 90 21.50 -23.90 -13.55
C LEU A 90 22.66 -24.01 -12.55
N GLU A 91 23.13 -25.23 -12.29
CA GLU A 91 24.32 -25.52 -11.47
C GLU A 91 25.54 -24.78 -12.05
N LEU A 92 25.77 -24.92 -13.35
CA LEU A 92 26.87 -24.24 -14.04
C LEU A 92 26.74 -22.71 -13.93
N TRP A 93 25.54 -22.15 -14.12
CA TRP A 93 25.33 -20.71 -14.02
C TRP A 93 25.56 -20.19 -12.61
N ARG A 94 25.29 -21.02 -11.59
CA ARG A 94 25.58 -20.73 -10.19
C ARG A 94 27.07 -20.70 -9.92
N LEU A 95 27.84 -21.65 -10.46
CA LEU A 95 29.31 -21.69 -10.38
C LEU A 95 29.95 -20.47 -11.06
N VAL A 96 29.37 -20.02 -12.17
CA VAL A 96 29.79 -18.80 -12.89
C VAL A 96 29.39 -17.50 -12.14
N GLY A 97 28.77 -17.59 -10.96
CA GLY A 97 28.40 -16.44 -10.14
C GLY A 97 27.18 -15.66 -10.66
N ARG A 98 26.35 -16.28 -11.51
CA ARG A 98 25.10 -15.64 -11.96
C ARG A 98 24.03 -15.71 -10.86
N PRO A 99 23.09 -14.74 -10.82
CA PRO A 99 22.02 -14.71 -9.82
C PRO A 99 20.99 -15.82 -10.11
N VAL A 100 21.17 -16.96 -9.45
CA VAL A 100 20.30 -18.14 -9.51
C VAL A 100 19.73 -18.41 -8.11
N PRO A 101 18.42 -18.72 -7.96
CA PRO A 101 17.82 -19.09 -6.67
C PRO A 101 18.45 -20.34 -6.06
N GLU A 102 18.41 -20.48 -4.74
CA GLU A 102 18.95 -21.67 -4.07
C GLU A 102 18.02 -22.87 -4.14
N LYS A 103 16.71 -22.63 -4.18
CA LYS A 103 15.67 -23.67 -4.28
C LYS A 103 14.76 -23.33 -5.46
N ILE A 104 14.67 -24.23 -6.43
CA ILE A 104 13.83 -24.10 -7.62
C ILE A 104 12.81 -25.25 -7.58
N SER A 105 11.52 -24.92 -7.64
CA SER A 105 10.45 -25.93 -7.72
C SER A 105 10.30 -26.45 -9.15
N GLU A 106 9.67 -27.61 -9.32
CA GLU A 106 9.51 -28.24 -10.64
C GLU A 106 8.68 -27.38 -11.59
N GLU A 107 7.69 -26.64 -11.08
CA GLU A 107 6.88 -25.72 -11.89
C GLU A 107 7.71 -24.51 -12.37
N GLN A 108 8.66 -24.04 -11.55
CA GLN A 108 9.57 -22.96 -11.94
C GLN A 108 10.63 -23.42 -12.94
N LEU A 109 11.04 -24.69 -12.84
CA LEU A 109 11.94 -25.30 -13.81
C LEU A 109 11.25 -25.46 -15.17
N LYS A 110 9.99 -25.88 -15.18
CA LYS A 110 9.17 -25.94 -16.39
C LYS A 110 9.00 -24.56 -17.04
N ALA A 111 8.67 -23.52 -16.25
CA ALA A 111 8.57 -22.14 -16.74
C ALA A 111 9.92 -21.58 -17.25
N PHE A 112 11.05 -22.01 -16.69
CA PHE A 112 12.38 -21.68 -17.21
C PHE A 112 12.64 -22.30 -18.58
N MET A 113 12.16 -23.52 -18.81
CA MET A 113 12.29 -24.20 -20.10
C MET A 113 11.44 -23.56 -21.18
N GLU A 114 10.22 -23.15 -20.85
CA GLU A 114 9.27 -22.46 -21.73
C GLU A 114 9.71 -21.05 -22.16
N CYS A 115 10.76 -20.49 -21.54
CA CYS A 115 11.28 -19.17 -21.91
C CYS A 115 11.91 -19.16 -23.33
N PRO A 116 11.50 -18.24 -24.22
CA PRO A 116 11.83 -18.29 -25.65
C PRO A 116 13.28 -17.89 -25.99
N SER A 117 14.00 -17.23 -25.08
CA SER A 117 15.38 -16.76 -25.34
C SER A 117 16.29 -16.90 -24.12
N LYS A 118 17.61 -16.99 -24.36
CA LYS A 118 18.64 -17.00 -23.29
C LYS A 118 18.56 -15.75 -22.40
N SER A 119 18.17 -14.61 -22.96
CA SER A 119 17.99 -13.36 -22.21
C SER A 119 16.74 -13.38 -21.32
N ALA A 120 15.64 -13.97 -21.80
CA ALA A 120 14.42 -14.18 -21.00
C ALA A 120 14.69 -15.14 -19.83
N LYS A 121 15.39 -16.25 -20.08
CA LYS A 121 15.84 -17.20 -19.06
C LYS A 121 16.66 -16.53 -17.95
N LYS A 122 17.63 -15.68 -18.32
CA LYS A 122 18.43 -14.89 -17.36
C LYS A 122 17.58 -13.91 -16.55
N LYS A 123 16.63 -13.20 -17.18
CA LYS A 123 15.72 -12.28 -16.48
C LYS A 123 14.81 -13.01 -15.50
N TYR A 124 14.30 -14.18 -15.89
CA TYR A 124 13.45 -15.01 -15.04
C TYR A 124 14.19 -15.51 -13.79
N LEU A 125 15.40 -16.06 -13.95
CA LEU A 125 16.22 -16.49 -12.81
C LEU A 125 16.59 -15.33 -11.89
N LYS A 126 16.94 -14.16 -12.45
CA LYS A 126 17.22 -12.95 -11.67
C LYS A 126 15.99 -12.52 -10.85
N PHE A 127 14.80 -12.59 -11.43
CA PHE A 127 13.54 -12.31 -10.73
C PHE A 127 13.30 -13.28 -9.57
N LEU A 128 13.47 -14.59 -9.81
CA LEU A 128 13.32 -15.60 -8.76
C LEU A 128 14.34 -15.41 -7.63
N HIS A 129 15.60 -15.13 -7.97
CA HIS A 129 16.67 -14.93 -6.99
C HIS A 129 16.39 -13.69 -6.13
N LEU A 130 15.94 -12.59 -6.74
CA LEU A 130 15.55 -11.38 -6.02
C LEU A 130 14.35 -11.62 -5.09
N LYS A 131 13.37 -12.42 -5.52
CA LYS A 131 12.22 -12.82 -4.70
C LYS A 131 12.65 -13.65 -3.48
N GLU A 132 13.61 -14.54 -3.65
CA GLU A 132 14.17 -15.34 -2.55
C GLU A 132 14.95 -14.48 -1.56
N LEU A 133 15.82 -13.59 -2.06
CA LEU A 133 16.55 -12.63 -1.22
C LEU A 133 15.59 -11.75 -0.41
N TYR A 134 14.50 -11.29 -1.02
CA TYR A 134 13.47 -10.52 -0.31
C TYR A 134 12.81 -11.36 0.78
N LYS A 135 12.49 -12.63 0.51
CA LYS A 135 11.91 -13.55 1.51
C LYS A 135 12.86 -13.82 2.67
N LYS A 136 14.15 -14.05 2.38
CA LYS A 136 15.22 -14.22 3.39
C LYS A 136 15.41 -12.96 4.22
N SER A 137 15.50 -11.79 3.60
CA SER A 137 15.61 -10.50 4.30
C SER A 137 14.40 -10.25 5.20
N ASN A 138 13.19 -10.52 4.73
CA ASN A 138 11.99 -10.37 5.53
C ASN A 138 11.97 -11.37 6.70
N LYS A 139 12.38 -12.63 6.48
CA LYS A 139 12.53 -13.63 7.55
C LYS A 139 13.55 -13.16 8.59
N ARG A 140 14.74 -12.71 8.17
CA ARG A 140 15.76 -12.13 9.08
C ARG A 140 15.20 -10.97 9.89
N LYS A 141 14.49 -10.02 9.28
CA LYS A 141 13.82 -8.92 9.99
C LYS A 141 12.76 -9.38 10.99
N MET A 142 12.04 -10.46 10.68
CA MET A 142 11.04 -11.04 11.60
C MET A 142 11.71 -11.80 12.75
N ASP A 143 12.78 -12.54 12.47
CA ASP A 143 13.57 -13.27 13.46
C ASP A 143 14.32 -12.30 14.38
N GLU A 144 14.92 -11.23 13.84
CA GLU A 144 15.49 -10.12 14.63
C GLU A 144 14.45 -9.46 15.53
N LYS A 145 13.23 -9.23 15.04
CA LYS A 145 12.13 -8.71 15.87
C LYS A 145 11.71 -9.70 16.95
N ARG A 146 11.72 -11.01 16.66
CA ARG A 146 11.43 -12.06 17.64
C ARG A 146 12.54 -12.12 18.68
N GLN A 147 13.79 -12.09 18.27
CA GLN A 147 14.95 -12.13 19.15
C GLN A 147 14.97 -10.90 20.06
N ARG A 148 14.75 -9.69 19.54
CA ARG A 148 14.59 -8.49 20.37
C ARG A 148 13.45 -8.61 21.39
N ARG A 149 12.34 -9.27 21.04
CA ARG A 149 11.23 -9.52 21.99
C ARG A 149 11.64 -10.50 23.09
N LEU A 150 12.36 -11.57 22.73
CA LEU A 150 12.88 -12.57 23.67
C LEU A 150 13.96 -11.95 24.57
N GLU A 151 14.92 -11.21 24.03
CA GLU A 151 15.94 -10.47 24.78
C GLU A 151 15.32 -9.42 25.72
N THR A 152 14.25 -8.73 25.29
CA THR A 152 13.50 -7.81 26.17
C THR A 152 12.79 -8.58 27.28
N GLN A 153 12.37 -9.83 27.03
CA GLN A 153 11.68 -10.68 28.00
C GLN A 153 12.66 -11.33 28.99
N GLU A 154 13.85 -11.74 28.54
CA GLU A 154 14.95 -12.27 29.37
C GLU A 154 15.58 -11.18 30.25
N LYS A 155 15.83 -9.99 29.68
CA LYS A 155 16.31 -8.83 30.47
C LYS A 155 15.30 -8.36 31.51
N ALA A 156 14.01 -8.52 31.23
CA ALA A 156 12.92 -8.26 32.19
C ALA A 156 12.74 -9.38 33.24
N SER A 157 13.41 -10.53 33.09
CA SER A 157 13.48 -11.59 34.11
C SER A 157 14.75 -11.56 34.96
N GLU A 158 15.85 -11.00 34.44
CA GLU A 158 17.12 -10.86 35.18
C GLU A 158 17.23 -9.56 35.99
N THR A 159 16.46 -8.52 35.65
CA THR A 159 16.36 -7.28 36.42
C THR A 159 15.02 -7.31 37.17
N GLU A 160 15.01 -7.18 38.51
CA GLU A 160 13.78 -6.91 39.30
C GLU A 160 13.22 -5.50 39.05
N GLU A 161 13.19 -5.07 37.79
CA GLU A 161 12.59 -3.82 37.31
C GLU A 161 11.39 -4.18 36.41
N PRO A 162 10.30 -3.40 36.47
CA PRO A 162 8.96 -3.95 36.45
C PRO A 162 8.62 -4.55 35.08
N LYS A 163 8.00 -5.75 35.13
CA LYS A 163 7.11 -6.26 34.07
C LYS A 163 6.44 -5.08 33.38
N LYS A 164 6.43 -5.01 32.04
CA LYS A 164 5.69 -4.00 31.24
C LYS A 164 4.49 -3.54 32.05
N ASN A 165 4.59 -2.32 32.57
CA ASN A 165 3.81 -1.89 33.74
C ASN A 165 2.38 -2.39 33.58
N PRO A 166 1.81 -3.24 34.46
CA PRO A 166 0.44 -3.76 34.31
C PRO A 166 -0.55 -2.63 34.04
N PHE A 167 -0.24 -1.47 34.63
CA PHE A 167 -0.77 -0.15 34.29
C PHE A 167 -0.82 0.12 32.79
N VAL A 168 0.25 0.05 32.00
CA VAL A 168 0.25 0.33 30.54
C VAL A 168 -0.74 -0.56 29.78
N CYS A 169 -0.82 -1.85 30.10
CA CYS A 169 -1.82 -2.74 29.49
C CYS A 169 -3.24 -2.36 29.93
N LEU A 170 -3.43 -2.07 31.22
CA LEU A 170 -4.71 -1.62 31.78
C LEU A 170 -5.15 -0.29 31.15
N TRP A 171 -4.25 0.69 31.05
CA TRP A 171 -4.43 1.98 30.37
C TRP A 171 -4.78 1.77 28.90
N SER A 172 -4.12 0.84 28.19
CA SER A 172 -4.48 0.56 26.79
C SER A 172 -5.90 0.00 26.63
N SER A 173 -6.35 -0.87 27.54
CA SER A 173 -7.71 -1.43 27.54
C SER A 173 -8.75 -0.39 27.95
N SER A 174 -8.44 0.43 28.96
CA SER A 174 -9.28 1.54 29.41
C SER A 174 -9.41 2.63 28.35
N MET A 175 -8.32 2.97 27.66
CA MET A 175 -8.34 3.91 26.53
C MET A 175 -9.14 3.35 25.37
N ASP A 176 -9.01 2.05 25.05
CA ASP A 176 -9.80 1.44 23.99
C ASP A 176 -11.29 1.49 24.29
N LYS A 177 -11.70 1.21 25.54
CA LYS A 177 -13.07 1.41 26.01
C LYS A 177 -13.51 2.86 25.85
N ALA A 178 -12.69 3.83 26.29
CA ALA A 178 -13.02 5.25 26.19
C ALA A 178 -13.20 5.68 24.72
N TYR A 179 -12.34 5.22 23.82
CA TYR A 179 -12.45 5.49 22.39
C TYR A 179 -13.70 4.86 21.78
N ASN A 180 -14.00 3.60 22.13
CA ASN A 180 -15.20 2.93 21.64
C ASN A 180 -16.47 3.62 22.16
N TRP A 181 -16.45 4.13 23.40
CA TRP A 181 -17.54 4.96 23.93
C TRP A 181 -17.72 6.26 23.16
N ARG A 182 -16.64 6.98 22.82
CA ARG A 182 -16.75 8.19 21.99
C ARG A 182 -17.35 7.91 20.61
N VAL A 183 -16.93 6.81 19.97
CA VAL A 183 -17.51 6.42 18.68
C VAL A 183 -18.97 6.00 18.83
N ALA A 184 -19.33 5.25 19.87
CA ALA A 184 -20.73 4.90 20.16
C ALA A 184 -21.60 6.15 20.36
N GLN A 185 -21.09 7.16 21.07
CA GLN A 185 -21.77 8.46 21.21
C GLN A 185 -21.92 9.17 19.86
N SER A 186 -20.87 9.13 19.03
CA SER A 186 -20.93 9.72 17.68
C SER A 186 -21.99 9.05 16.79
N MET A 187 -22.32 7.78 16.99
CA MET A 187 -23.39 7.12 16.20
C MET A 187 -24.76 7.77 16.42
N ILE A 188 -24.99 8.35 17.61
CA ILE A 188 -26.28 8.96 17.98
C ILE A 188 -26.25 10.46 17.71
N PHE A 189 -25.16 11.14 18.08
CA PHE A 189 -25.09 12.60 18.11
C PHE A 189 -24.03 13.19 17.17
N GLY A 190 -23.18 12.36 16.59
CA GLY A 190 -22.06 12.80 15.77
C GLY A 190 -22.48 13.22 14.37
N GLN A 191 -21.75 14.18 13.81
CA GLN A 191 -21.90 14.60 12.42
C GLN A 191 -21.62 13.41 11.48
N PRO A 192 -22.51 13.10 10.52
CA PRO A 192 -22.27 12.04 9.54
C PRO A 192 -21.15 12.39 8.56
N LEU A 193 -20.29 11.41 8.27
CA LEU A 193 -19.29 11.45 7.21
C LEU A 193 -19.44 10.22 6.32
N VAL A 194 -19.66 10.43 5.03
CA VAL A 194 -19.97 9.35 4.08
C VAL A 194 -18.73 8.97 3.29
N PHE A 195 -18.46 7.67 3.21
CA PHE A 195 -17.56 7.06 2.24
C PHE A 195 -18.39 6.37 1.15
N ASP A 196 -18.32 6.88 -0.07
CA ASP A 196 -19.03 6.36 -1.24
C ASP A 196 -18.27 5.17 -1.85
N MET A 197 -18.83 3.96 -1.72
CA MET A 197 -18.22 2.69 -2.15
C MET A 197 -18.61 2.30 -3.60
N SER A 198 -19.16 3.21 -4.39
CA SER A 198 -19.59 2.93 -5.77
C SER A 198 -18.44 2.77 -6.79
N TYR A 199 -17.19 2.97 -6.38
CA TYR A 199 -16.04 3.07 -7.28
C TYR A 199 -15.33 1.75 -7.60
N GLU A 200 -15.82 0.62 -7.12
CA GLU A 200 -15.18 -0.70 -7.28
C GLU A 200 -14.81 -1.00 -8.73
N LYS A 201 -15.70 -0.70 -9.68
CA LYS A 201 -15.53 -0.96 -11.12
C LYS A 201 -14.41 -0.13 -11.76
N TYR A 202 -14.02 0.99 -11.15
CA TYR A 202 -12.97 1.86 -11.67
C TYR A 202 -11.58 1.50 -11.16
N MET A 203 -11.45 0.53 -10.26
CA MET A 203 -10.19 0.18 -9.61
C MET A 203 -9.76 -1.25 -9.88
N SER A 204 -8.44 -1.46 -9.96
CA SER A 204 -7.87 -2.80 -9.89
C SER A 204 -7.98 -3.37 -8.47
N VAL A 205 -7.90 -4.69 -8.33
CA VAL A 205 -7.91 -5.38 -7.01
C VAL A 205 -6.85 -4.80 -6.05
N ARG A 206 -5.69 -4.41 -6.57
CA ARG A 206 -4.62 -3.79 -5.77
C ARG A 206 -5.00 -2.38 -5.31
N GLU A 207 -5.73 -1.63 -6.11
CA GLU A 207 -6.21 -0.28 -5.77
C GLU A 207 -7.35 -0.35 -4.76
N VAL A 208 -8.28 -1.30 -4.90
CA VAL A 208 -9.33 -1.58 -3.90
C VAL A 208 -8.69 -1.89 -2.54
N ALA A 209 -7.70 -2.78 -2.51
CA ALA A 209 -6.98 -3.11 -1.26
C ALA A 209 -6.29 -1.87 -0.64
N ASN A 210 -5.79 -0.94 -1.45
CA ASN A 210 -5.21 0.32 -0.94
C ASN A 210 -6.29 1.29 -0.45
N ALA A 211 -7.44 1.38 -1.13
CA ALA A 211 -8.58 2.19 -0.69
C ALA A 211 -9.07 1.72 0.67
N VAL A 212 -9.30 0.41 0.83
CA VAL A 212 -9.66 -0.21 2.12
C VAL A 212 -8.61 0.12 3.18
N ARG A 213 -7.32 0.00 2.87
CA ARG A 213 -6.25 0.34 3.82
C ARG A 213 -6.33 1.80 4.29
N GLN A 214 -6.59 2.75 3.39
CA GLN A 214 -6.73 4.17 3.76
C GLN A 214 -7.97 4.41 4.62
N ILE A 215 -9.07 3.70 4.34
CA ILE A 215 -10.30 3.79 5.14
C ILE A 215 -10.09 3.20 6.53
N VAL A 216 -9.38 2.08 6.65
CA VAL A 216 -9.01 1.49 7.95
C VAL A 216 -8.17 2.47 8.79
N LEU A 217 -7.24 3.19 8.15
CA LEU A 217 -6.49 4.25 8.82
C LEU A 217 -7.38 5.43 9.23
N SER A 218 -8.35 5.78 8.38
CA SER A 218 -9.33 6.84 8.62
C SER A 218 -10.23 6.53 9.82
N GLU A 219 -10.76 5.32 9.89
CA GLU A 219 -11.55 4.86 11.04
C GLU A 219 -10.72 4.88 12.33
N GLY A 220 -9.48 4.37 12.27
CA GLY A 220 -8.58 4.36 13.42
C GLY A 220 -8.15 5.76 13.91
N CYS A 221 -8.09 6.78 13.03
CA CYS A 221 -7.86 8.16 13.47
C CYS A 221 -9.14 8.83 13.98
N ASN A 222 -10.29 8.59 13.34
CA ASN A 222 -11.60 9.04 13.81
C ASN A 222 -11.90 8.56 15.23
N ARG A 223 -11.66 7.28 15.51
CA ARG A 223 -11.86 6.65 16.82
C ARG A 223 -11.04 7.28 17.95
N ARG A 224 -9.88 7.85 17.62
CA ARG A 224 -9.00 8.54 18.57
C ARG A 224 -9.31 10.03 18.70
N SER A 225 -10.20 10.57 17.86
CA SER A 225 -10.63 11.96 17.95
C SER A 225 -11.35 12.23 19.28
N VAL A 226 -11.32 13.50 19.71
CA VAL A 226 -12.13 13.97 20.85
C VAL A 226 -13.60 13.99 20.44
N ASP A 227 -13.88 14.44 19.21
CA ASP A 227 -15.22 14.51 18.63
C ASP A 227 -15.26 13.78 17.27
N PRO A 228 -15.47 12.45 17.27
CA PRO A 228 -15.50 11.63 16.06
C PRO A 228 -16.67 11.98 15.13
N PHE A 229 -16.51 11.71 13.84
CA PHE A 229 -17.63 11.59 12.90
C PHE A 229 -18.36 10.27 13.09
N HIS A 230 -19.66 10.26 12.81
CA HIS A 230 -20.36 9.02 12.51
C HIS A 230 -20.03 8.58 11.10
N ILE A 231 -19.24 7.52 10.95
CA ILE A 231 -18.82 7.03 9.64
C ILE A 231 -19.95 6.20 9.00
N HIS A 232 -20.32 6.56 7.78
CA HIS A 232 -21.26 5.83 6.93
C HIS A 232 -20.56 5.27 5.68
N PHE A 233 -20.71 3.97 5.45
CA PHE A 233 -20.34 3.33 4.19
C PHE A 233 -21.62 3.14 3.36
N CYS A 234 -21.77 3.94 2.32
CA CYS A 234 -22.92 3.90 1.41
C CYS A 234 -22.55 3.25 0.08
N ASN A 235 -23.56 2.79 -0.67
CA ASN A 235 -23.38 1.98 -1.88
C ASN A 235 -22.50 0.73 -1.62
N PHE A 236 -22.51 0.22 -0.39
CA PHE A 236 -21.69 -0.92 0.01
C PHE A 236 -22.44 -2.22 -0.26
N LYS A 237 -21.94 -3.02 -1.21
CA LYS A 237 -22.54 -4.31 -1.53
C LYS A 237 -21.88 -5.41 -0.71
N ASP A 238 -22.70 -6.25 -0.10
CA ASP A 238 -22.26 -7.54 0.42
C ASP A 238 -21.65 -8.36 -0.74
N ASP A 239 -20.62 -9.14 -0.43
CA ASP A 239 -19.77 -9.88 -1.38
C ASP A 239 -18.94 -9.07 -2.41
N SER A 240 -18.90 -7.74 -2.30
CA SER A 240 -17.98 -6.89 -3.08
C SER A 240 -16.49 -7.16 -2.79
N LEU A 241 -15.61 -6.70 -3.68
CA LEU A 241 -14.16 -6.69 -3.43
C LEU A 241 -13.80 -5.85 -2.20
N TYR A 242 -14.54 -4.77 -1.95
CA TYR A 242 -14.39 -3.99 -0.72
C TYR A 242 -14.66 -4.86 0.51
N HIS A 243 -15.80 -5.55 0.54
CA HIS A 243 -16.19 -6.41 1.67
C HIS A 243 -15.11 -7.46 1.98
N LYS A 244 -14.59 -8.14 0.95
CA LYS A 244 -13.52 -9.14 1.09
C LYS A 244 -12.23 -8.53 1.68
N GLU A 245 -11.82 -7.36 1.21
CA GLU A 245 -10.61 -6.70 1.71
C GLU A 245 -10.81 -6.09 3.11
N PHE A 246 -12.01 -5.64 3.46
CA PHE A 246 -12.35 -5.19 4.81
C PHE A 246 -12.29 -6.34 5.82
N ILE A 247 -12.92 -7.47 5.52
CA ILE A 247 -12.85 -8.69 6.36
C ILE A 247 -11.38 -9.10 6.57
N LYS A 248 -10.56 -9.05 5.51
CA LYS A 248 -9.14 -9.39 5.62
C LYS A 248 -8.35 -8.40 6.49
N SER A 249 -8.69 -7.11 6.42
CA SER A 249 -8.00 -6.04 7.16
C SER A 249 -8.39 -6.04 8.63
N TYR A 250 -9.69 -6.14 8.93
CA TYR A 250 -10.23 -6.11 10.30
C TYR A 250 -10.31 -7.50 10.96
N ARG A 251 -10.27 -8.58 10.18
CA ARG A 251 -10.46 -9.96 10.65
C ARG A 251 -11.78 -10.05 11.45
N GLY A 252 -11.78 -10.76 12.57
CA GLY A 252 -12.95 -10.88 13.45
C GLY A 252 -13.34 -9.60 14.20
N ALA A 253 -12.75 -8.43 13.87
CA ALA A 253 -13.18 -7.14 14.41
C ALA A 253 -14.17 -6.41 13.49
N TRP A 254 -14.38 -6.87 12.25
CA TRP A 254 -15.30 -6.23 11.29
C TRP A 254 -16.70 -6.04 11.88
N ASP A 255 -17.26 -7.09 12.48
CA ASP A 255 -18.60 -7.07 13.09
C ASP A 255 -18.69 -6.24 14.37
N LYS A 256 -17.56 -5.76 14.90
CA LYS A 256 -17.46 -4.96 16.13
C LYS A 256 -17.27 -3.47 15.84
N LEU A 257 -17.16 -3.09 14.57
CA LEU A 257 -16.98 -1.70 14.19
C LEU A 257 -18.28 -0.92 14.45
N LEU A 258 -18.12 0.25 15.05
CA LEU A 258 -19.20 1.18 15.34
C LEU A 258 -19.36 2.15 14.17
N ILE A 259 -19.71 1.59 13.01
CA ILE A 259 -19.94 2.31 11.76
C ILE A 259 -21.26 1.86 11.15
N THR A 260 -21.91 2.73 10.38
CA THR A 260 -23.12 2.36 9.65
C THR A 260 -22.75 1.90 8.24
N VAL A 261 -23.08 0.65 7.90
CA VAL A 261 -22.85 0.07 6.57
C VAL A 261 -24.19 -0.16 5.88
N THR A 262 -24.33 0.27 4.63
CA THR A 262 -25.57 0.17 3.87
C THR A 262 -25.30 0.10 2.37
N ASP A 263 -26.14 -0.67 1.67
CA ASP A 263 -26.15 -0.80 0.22
C ASP A 263 -26.84 0.39 -0.50
N GLN A 264 -27.62 1.18 0.24
CA GLN A 264 -28.38 2.30 -0.30
C GLN A 264 -27.50 3.49 -0.68
N CYS A 265 -28.03 4.34 -1.57
CA CYS A 265 -27.38 5.59 -1.92
C CYS A 265 -27.50 6.59 -0.76
N TYR A 266 -26.47 7.39 -0.54
CA TYR A 266 -26.49 8.45 0.48
C TYR A 266 -27.59 9.49 0.23
N THR A 267 -28.11 9.62 -1.00
CA THR A 267 -29.26 10.48 -1.32
C THR A 267 -30.59 9.97 -0.78
N ASP A 268 -30.67 8.67 -0.49
CA ASP A 268 -31.89 8.02 0.00
C ASP A 268 -31.95 8.03 1.53
N ILE A 269 -30.78 8.13 2.16
CA ILE A 269 -30.60 8.09 3.62
C ILE A 269 -30.60 9.51 4.22
N PHE A 270 -30.03 10.47 3.49
CA PHE A 270 -29.79 11.82 3.98
C PHE A 270 -30.49 12.89 3.15
N PRO A 271 -30.90 14.02 3.77
CA PRO A 271 -31.51 15.13 3.06
C PRO A 271 -30.51 15.75 2.07
N LYS A 272 -30.94 15.85 0.81
CA LYS A 272 -30.08 16.17 -0.34
C LYS A 272 -29.38 17.54 -0.24
N ASP A 273 -30.06 18.52 0.34
CA ASP A 273 -29.59 19.88 0.58
C ASP A 273 -28.43 19.97 1.60
N LYS A 274 -28.28 18.95 2.46
CA LYS A 274 -27.17 18.85 3.40
C LYS A 274 -25.94 18.16 2.81
N LEU A 275 -26.07 17.46 1.69
CA LEU A 275 -24.98 16.66 1.13
C LEU A 275 -24.00 17.51 0.32
N VAL A 276 -22.71 17.44 0.67
CA VAL A 276 -21.62 18.09 -0.05
C VAL A 276 -20.60 17.04 -0.48
N TYR A 277 -20.49 16.84 -1.79
CA TYR A 277 -19.51 15.92 -2.36
C TYR A 277 -18.13 16.56 -2.47
N LEU A 278 -17.16 16.05 -1.72
CA LEU A 278 -15.79 16.56 -1.76
C LEU A 278 -15.02 15.94 -2.91
N THR A 279 -14.56 16.79 -3.83
CA THR A 279 -13.74 16.38 -4.99
C THR A 279 -12.79 17.48 -5.40
N ALA A 280 -11.54 17.12 -5.69
CA ALA A 280 -10.51 18.09 -6.11
C ALA A 280 -10.84 18.78 -7.44
N ASP A 281 -11.68 18.14 -8.27
CA ASP A 281 -12.09 18.67 -9.57
C ASP A 281 -13.26 19.67 -9.47
N SER A 282 -13.81 19.92 -8.28
CA SER A 282 -14.92 20.85 -8.11
C SER A 282 -14.48 22.28 -8.44
N PRO A 283 -15.27 23.04 -9.24
CA PRO A 283 -15.01 24.45 -9.48
C PRO A 283 -15.27 25.32 -8.23
N LYS A 284 -16.09 24.83 -7.29
CA LYS A 284 -16.39 25.53 -6.04
C LYS A 284 -15.35 25.15 -4.99
N VAL A 285 -14.73 26.15 -4.39
CA VAL A 285 -13.74 25.97 -3.32
C VAL A 285 -14.40 26.14 -1.96
N MET A 286 -14.20 25.17 -1.08
CA MET A 286 -14.67 25.19 0.30
C MET A 286 -13.98 26.32 1.07
N LYS A 287 -14.77 27.20 1.68
CA LYS A 287 -14.26 28.38 2.42
C LYS A 287 -14.20 28.12 3.92
N THR A 288 -15.24 27.52 4.46
CA THR A 288 -15.42 27.24 5.88
C THR A 288 -15.92 25.81 6.04
N PHE A 289 -15.63 25.20 7.19
CA PHE A 289 -16.24 23.95 7.60
C PHE A 289 -17.59 24.23 8.21
N ASP A 290 -18.61 23.55 7.69
CA ASP A 290 -20.00 23.61 8.15
C ASP A 290 -20.34 22.31 8.88
N HIS A 291 -20.79 22.44 10.13
CA HIS A 291 -21.16 21.33 11.02
C HIS A 291 -22.56 20.77 10.72
N ASP A 292 -23.40 21.52 9.99
CA ASP A 292 -24.76 21.07 9.60
C ASP A 292 -24.76 20.28 8.28
N LYS A 293 -23.65 20.33 7.53
CA LYS A 293 -23.49 19.62 6.26
C LYS A 293 -22.96 18.20 6.46
N ILE A 294 -23.26 17.35 5.49
CA ILE A 294 -22.80 15.96 5.43
C ILE A 294 -21.84 15.83 4.27
N TYR A 295 -20.56 15.62 4.59
CA TYR A 295 -19.51 15.50 3.59
C TYR A 295 -19.44 14.07 3.04
N ILE A 296 -19.24 13.98 1.72
CA ILE A 296 -19.07 12.70 1.03
C ILE A 296 -17.65 12.62 0.46
N LEU A 297 -16.95 11.53 0.77
CA LEU A 297 -15.65 11.15 0.23
C LEU A 297 -15.82 9.98 -0.73
N GLY A 298 -15.32 10.11 -1.96
CA GLY A 298 -15.30 8.99 -2.91
C GLY A 298 -14.24 7.96 -2.52
N SER A 299 -14.62 6.72 -2.20
CA SER A 299 -13.73 5.65 -1.73
C SER A 299 -12.85 5.05 -2.82
N MET A 300 -12.14 5.90 -3.56
CA MET A 300 -11.35 5.51 -4.72
C MET A 300 -9.88 5.86 -4.52
N VAL A 301 -8.99 4.92 -4.87
CA VAL A 301 -7.55 5.14 -4.96
C VAL A 301 -7.15 4.88 -6.39
N ASP A 302 -6.64 5.93 -7.04
CA ASP A 302 -6.21 5.85 -8.43
C ASP A 302 -4.72 6.15 -8.55
N LYS A 303 -3.97 5.20 -9.10
CA LYS A 303 -2.55 5.43 -9.42
C LYS A 303 -2.40 6.27 -10.69
N ASN A 304 -3.37 6.19 -11.61
CA ASN A 304 -3.41 6.91 -12.87
C ASN A 304 -4.65 7.81 -12.89
N ILE A 305 -4.52 8.97 -12.24
CA ILE A 305 -5.59 9.94 -11.97
C ILE A 305 -6.61 10.05 -13.12
N LYS A 306 -7.79 9.46 -12.91
CA LYS A 306 -8.98 9.66 -13.71
C LYS A 306 -9.69 10.93 -13.22
N THR A 307 -9.40 12.04 -13.88
CA THR A 307 -10.02 13.34 -13.56
C THR A 307 -11.53 13.30 -13.82
N GLY A 308 -12.30 13.91 -12.94
CA GLY A 308 -13.72 14.20 -13.15
C GLY A 308 -14.71 13.07 -12.85
N VAL A 309 -14.27 11.86 -12.48
CA VAL A 309 -15.18 10.72 -12.24
C VAL A 309 -16.17 11.02 -11.10
N SER A 310 -15.65 11.44 -9.94
CA SER A 310 -16.48 11.76 -8.78
C SER A 310 -17.30 13.02 -8.97
N LEU A 311 -16.76 14.03 -9.67
CA LEU A 311 -17.49 15.24 -10.02
C LEU A 311 -18.68 14.95 -10.93
N ALA A 312 -18.48 14.12 -11.96
CA ALA A 312 -19.54 13.73 -12.88
C ALA A 312 -20.66 12.95 -12.18
N GLN A 313 -20.31 12.08 -11.23
CA GLN A 313 -21.28 11.34 -10.42
C GLN A 313 -22.08 12.27 -9.51
N ALA A 314 -21.42 13.17 -8.78
CA ALA A 314 -22.09 14.15 -7.92
C ALA A 314 -23.03 15.08 -8.70
N LYS A 315 -22.60 15.55 -9.88
CA LYS A 315 -23.43 16.37 -10.78
C LYS A 315 -24.65 15.62 -11.30
N ARG A 316 -24.52 14.35 -11.65
CA ARG A 316 -25.64 13.50 -12.11
C ARG A 316 -26.71 13.35 -11.03
N LEU A 317 -26.28 13.26 -9.78
CA LEU A 317 -27.17 13.21 -8.62
C LEU A 317 -27.65 14.61 -8.19
N GLY A 318 -27.18 15.68 -8.82
CA GLY A 318 -27.57 17.06 -8.52
C GLY A 318 -27.12 17.52 -7.13
N LEU A 319 -25.93 17.12 -6.70
CA LEU A 319 -25.38 17.44 -5.38
C LEU A 319 -24.51 18.69 -5.41
N GLU A 320 -24.39 19.34 -4.26
CA GLU A 320 -23.36 20.35 -4.06
C GLU A 320 -21.99 19.70 -4.07
N THR A 321 -21.00 20.34 -4.70
CA THR A 321 -19.62 19.85 -4.77
C THR A 321 -18.66 20.90 -4.25
N ALA A 322 -17.60 20.48 -3.56
CA ALA A 322 -16.57 21.39 -3.07
C ALA A 322 -15.16 20.78 -3.16
N ALA A 323 -14.18 21.63 -3.47
CA ALA A 323 -12.76 21.30 -3.44
C ALA A 323 -12.09 21.97 -2.23
N LEU A 324 -11.03 21.37 -1.69
CA LEU A 324 -10.25 22.00 -0.63
C LEU A 324 -9.49 23.23 -1.17
N PRO A 325 -9.31 24.30 -0.38
CA PRO A 325 -8.61 25.52 -0.77
C PRO A 325 -7.08 25.37 -0.83
N LEU A 326 -6.57 24.29 -1.44
CA LEU A 326 -5.14 23.95 -1.46
C LEU A 326 -4.28 25.08 -2.05
N GLU A 327 -4.69 25.63 -3.19
CA GLU A 327 -3.94 26.72 -3.86
C GLU A 327 -3.95 28.05 -3.08
N LYS A 328 -4.94 28.24 -2.20
CA LYS A 328 -5.05 29.44 -1.37
C LYS A 328 -4.02 29.43 -0.24
N TYR A 329 -3.77 28.25 0.34
CA TYR A 329 -2.95 28.11 1.55
C TYR A 329 -1.57 27.48 1.29
N LEU A 330 -1.39 26.72 0.22
CA LEU A 330 -0.15 25.97 -0.07
C LEU A 330 0.45 26.38 -1.41
N LEU A 331 1.73 26.77 -1.40
CA LEU A 331 2.49 26.96 -2.62
C LEU A 331 2.87 25.59 -3.21
N TRP A 332 2.01 25.10 -4.10
CA TRP A 332 2.13 23.76 -4.66
C TRP A 332 3.40 23.59 -5.49
N ASN A 333 4.13 22.49 -5.26
CA ASN A 333 5.40 22.20 -5.91
C ASN A 333 5.26 21.03 -6.89
N CYS A 334 4.84 19.87 -6.38
CA CYS A 334 4.82 18.65 -7.19
C CYS A 334 3.68 17.70 -6.83
N GLY A 335 3.34 16.83 -7.79
CA GLY A 335 2.32 15.81 -7.64
C GLY A 335 0.89 16.34 -7.75
N ALA A 336 -0.07 15.43 -7.72
CA ALA A 336 -1.47 15.75 -7.87
C ALA A 336 -2.13 16.23 -6.58
N LYS A 337 -3.13 17.09 -6.75
CA LYS A 337 -3.95 17.69 -5.69
C LYS A 337 -5.00 16.73 -5.12
N ASN A 338 -5.09 15.52 -5.66
CA ASN A 338 -5.85 14.43 -5.05
C ASN A 338 -5.12 13.95 -3.79
N LEU A 339 -5.80 14.07 -2.65
CA LEU A 339 -5.35 13.59 -1.35
C LEU A 339 -5.92 12.20 -1.09
N THR A 340 -5.27 11.45 -0.21
CA THR A 340 -5.73 10.11 0.19
C THR A 340 -6.88 10.20 1.18
N LEU A 341 -7.65 9.12 1.34
CA LEU A 341 -8.83 9.10 2.22
C LEU A 341 -8.46 9.37 3.68
N ASP A 342 -7.33 8.82 4.13
CA ASP A 342 -6.77 9.07 5.47
C ASP A 342 -6.34 10.53 5.67
N GLN A 343 -5.75 11.16 4.65
CA GLN A 343 -5.42 12.59 4.69
C GLN A 343 -6.68 13.45 4.77
N MET A 344 -7.69 13.12 3.97
CA MET A 344 -8.99 13.80 4.01
C MET A 344 -9.63 13.69 5.38
N MET A 345 -9.61 12.50 6.00
CA MET A 345 -10.13 12.30 7.35
C MET A 345 -9.41 13.19 8.37
N HIS A 346 -8.07 13.22 8.35
CA HIS A 346 -7.31 14.10 9.25
C HIS A 346 -7.65 15.58 9.04
N ILE A 347 -7.72 16.04 7.79
CA ILE A 347 -8.09 17.42 7.45
C ILE A 347 -9.48 17.74 8.00
N LEU A 348 -10.48 16.90 7.73
CA LEU A 348 -11.85 17.14 8.15
C LEU A 348 -12.01 17.11 9.67
N LEU A 349 -11.34 16.19 10.38
CA LEU A 349 -11.34 16.18 11.85
C LEU A 349 -10.72 17.45 12.43
N THR A 350 -9.59 17.91 11.89
CA THR A 350 -8.95 19.15 12.35
C THR A 350 -9.80 20.38 12.05
N LEU A 351 -10.47 20.42 10.90
CA LEU A 351 -11.41 21.50 10.58
C LEU A 351 -12.64 21.49 11.48
N LYS A 352 -13.17 20.32 11.79
CA LYS A 352 -14.31 20.16 12.71
C LYS A 352 -13.99 20.70 14.10
N ASP A 353 -12.78 20.45 14.60
CA ASP A 353 -12.32 20.87 15.92
C ASP A 353 -11.89 22.34 15.96
N THR A 354 -11.13 22.81 14.97
CA THR A 354 -10.46 24.12 15.03
C THR A 354 -10.97 25.17 14.05
N GLY A 355 -11.62 24.76 12.96
CA GLY A 355 -11.96 25.63 11.83
C GLY A 355 -10.75 26.21 11.07
N ASP A 356 -9.51 25.85 11.43
CA ASP A 356 -8.29 26.45 10.89
C ASP A 356 -7.71 25.63 9.74
N TRP A 357 -7.78 26.21 8.53
CA TRP A 357 -7.21 25.63 7.32
C TRP A 357 -5.69 25.47 7.37
N LYS A 358 -4.94 26.35 8.04
CA LYS A 358 -3.48 26.21 8.11
C LYS A 358 -3.12 24.93 8.87
N LYS A 359 -3.69 24.75 10.06
CA LYS A 359 -3.52 23.52 10.87
C LYS A 359 -3.99 22.27 10.13
N ALA A 360 -5.18 22.33 9.52
CA ALA A 360 -5.71 21.17 8.81
C ALA A 360 -4.84 20.77 7.60
N LEU A 361 -4.27 21.73 6.88
CA LEU A 361 -3.45 21.45 5.70
C LEU A 361 -2.02 21.01 6.03
N GLU A 362 -1.60 21.00 7.30
CA GLU A 362 -0.34 20.37 7.71
C GLU A 362 -0.31 18.85 7.47
N PHE A 363 -1.48 18.21 7.40
CA PHE A 363 -1.62 16.80 7.06
C PHE A 363 -1.37 16.50 5.57
N VAL A 364 -1.27 17.53 4.73
CA VAL A 364 -0.81 17.37 3.35
C VAL A 364 0.68 17.02 3.35
N PRO A 365 1.14 16.01 2.60
CA PRO A 365 2.56 15.64 2.59
C PRO A 365 3.47 16.81 2.21
N LYS A 366 4.42 17.17 3.09
CA LYS A 366 5.36 18.30 2.91
C LYS A 366 6.09 18.29 1.56
N ARG A 367 6.37 17.13 0.97
CA ARG A 367 6.98 17.02 -0.37
C ARG A 367 6.14 17.64 -1.49
N LYS A 368 4.82 17.80 -1.31
CA LYS A 368 3.91 18.31 -2.36
C LYS A 368 3.92 19.84 -2.47
N TYR A 369 4.37 20.57 -1.45
CA TYR A 369 4.34 22.03 -1.41
C TYR A 369 5.64 22.61 -0.84
N CYS A 370 5.99 23.85 -1.19
CA CYS A 370 7.22 24.50 -0.71
C CYS A 370 7.03 25.19 0.63
N SER A 371 5.94 25.96 0.76
CA SER A 371 5.61 26.72 1.96
C SER A 371 4.11 26.97 2.05
N PHE A 372 3.65 27.39 3.23
CA PHE A 372 2.35 28.02 3.34
C PHE A 372 2.39 29.41 2.67
N VAL A 373 1.22 29.83 2.19
CA VAL A 373 1.03 31.13 1.55
C VAL A 373 0.79 32.16 2.66
N ASP A 374 1.79 32.98 2.95
CA ASP A 374 1.70 34.05 3.96
C ASP A 374 1.26 35.40 3.38
N LYS A 375 1.27 35.55 2.05
CA LYS A 375 0.82 36.73 1.30
C LYS A 375 -0.11 36.33 0.14
N PRO A 376 -1.10 37.13 -0.26
CA PRO A 376 -2.02 36.77 -1.34
C PRO A 376 -1.28 36.34 -2.61
N MET A 377 -1.68 35.21 -3.20
CA MET A 377 -1.03 34.54 -4.35
C MET A 377 -0.71 35.49 -5.53
N HIS A 378 -1.49 36.55 -5.71
CA HIS A 378 -1.26 37.58 -6.73
C HIS A 378 0.11 38.27 -6.57
N GLU A 379 0.55 38.52 -5.34
CA GLU A 379 1.84 39.17 -5.07
C GLU A 379 3.00 38.21 -5.24
N LEU A 380 2.83 36.95 -4.80
CA LEU A 380 3.84 35.91 -4.98
C LEU A 380 4.05 35.57 -6.47
N LYS A 381 2.99 35.59 -7.27
CA LYS A 381 3.09 35.40 -8.73
C LYS A 381 3.78 36.59 -9.39
N LYS A 382 3.50 37.82 -8.93
CA LYS A 382 4.20 39.04 -9.37
C LYS A 382 5.68 38.99 -9.00
N THR A 383 6.05 38.63 -7.77
CA THR A 383 7.45 38.54 -7.33
C THR A 383 8.18 37.39 -8.01
N LEU A 384 7.56 36.23 -8.20
CA LEU A 384 8.15 35.12 -8.96
C LEU A 384 8.37 35.48 -10.43
N ASN A 385 7.40 36.18 -11.05
CA ASN A 385 7.55 36.68 -12.41
C ASN A 385 8.66 37.74 -12.50
N LEU A 386 8.77 38.63 -11.51
CA LEU A 386 9.82 39.63 -11.41
C LEU A 386 11.20 38.97 -11.23
N ILE A 387 11.31 37.97 -10.36
CA ILE A 387 12.55 37.19 -10.15
C ILE A 387 12.92 36.43 -11.42
N ASN A 388 11.95 35.85 -12.13
CA ASN A 388 12.20 35.19 -13.41
C ASN A 388 12.64 36.18 -14.49
N MET A 389 12.05 37.38 -14.54
CA MET A 389 12.48 38.47 -15.43
C MET A 389 13.92 38.90 -15.13
N LEU A 390 14.27 39.05 -13.84
CA LEU A 390 15.61 39.44 -13.39
C LEU A 390 16.64 38.33 -13.62
N LYS A 391 16.27 37.06 -13.42
CA LYS A 391 17.15 35.90 -13.65
C LYS A 391 17.39 35.59 -15.12
N LEU A 392 16.44 35.91 -16.00
CA LEU A 392 16.55 35.59 -17.43
C LEU A 392 17.12 36.72 -18.29
N GLY A 393 17.33 37.93 -17.76
CA GLY A 393 18.06 39.00 -18.45
C GLY A 393 17.63 39.23 -19.91
N LYS A 394 16.36 39.02 -20.25
CA LYS A 394 15.87 39.06 -21.62
C LYS A 394 14.61 39.91 -21.75
N ARG A 395 14.65 40.79 -22.76
CA ARG A 395 13.68 41.86 -23.02
C ARG A 395 12.28 41.29 -23.31
N PRO A 396 11.20 42.04 -23.00
CA PRO A 396 9.81 41.57 -23.02
C PRO A 396 9.30 41.05 -24.38
N GLU A 397 9.99 41.33 -25.49
CA GLU A 397 9.49 41.11 -26.86
C GLU A 397 9.64 39.65 -27.35
N GLU A 398 10.51 38.83 -26.77
CA GLU A 398 10.69 37.42 -27.19
C GLU A 398 9.62 36.48 -26.61
N LEU A 399 9.02 36.83 -25.47
CA LEU A 399 7.99 36.00 -24.81
C LEU A 399 6.64 36.11 -25.52
N GLN A 400 6.27 37.29 -26.03
CA GLN A 400 5.04 37.49 -26.80
C GLN A 400 5.05 36.71 -28.13
N LYS A 401 6.19 36.64 -28.82
CA LYS A 401 6.35 35.84 -30.05
C LYS A 401 6.27 34.32 -29.80
N ARG A 402 6.77 33.83 -28.66
CA ARG A 402 6.67 32.41 -28.28
C ARG A 402 5.26 32.00 -27.87
N PHE A 403 4.50 32.89 -27.22
CA PHE A 403 3.10 32.61 -26.87
C PHE A 403 2.17 32.68 -28.09
N ALA A 404 2.38 33.63 -29.02
CA ALA A 404 1.60 33.72 -30.25
C ALA A 404 1.78 32.48 -31.16
N ASN A 405 3.01 31.97 -31.29
CA ASN A 405 3.30 30.79 -32.12
C ASN A 405 2.72 29.48 -31.55
N ASN A 406 2.50 29.39 -30.24
CA ASN A 406 1.93 28.21 -29.60
C ASN A 406 0.39 28.18 -29.62
N TYR A 407 -0.27 29.34 -29.82
CA TYR A 407 -1.73 29.40 -29.99
C TYR A 407 -2.16 29.07 -31.43
N SER A 408 -1.39 29.47 -32.44
CA SER A 408 -1.73 29.22 -33.85
C SER A 408 -1.64 27.73 -34.24
N LYS A 409 -0.69 26.96 -33.66
CA LYS A 409 -0.54 25.52 -33.93
C LYS A 409 -1.63 24.63 -33.33
N ARG A 410 -2.42 25.12 -32.36
CA ARG A 410 -3.53 24.35 -31.75
C ARG A 410 -4.88 24.55 -32.44
N LEU A 411 -4.97 25.47 -33.41
CA LEU A 411 -6.19 25.73 -34.19
C LEU A 411 -6.15 25.14 -35.61
N THR A 412 -5.04 24.53 -36.02
CA THR A 412 -4.83 24.01 -37.40
C THR A 412 -4.72 22.50 -37.50
N GLN A 413 -4.83 21.77 -36.40
CA GLN A 413 -5.08 20.32 -36.42
C GLN A 413 -6.52 20.11 -35.96
N LYS A 414 -7.41 20.18 -36.95
CA LYS A 414 -8.87 20.11 -36.84
C LYS A 414 -9.36 18.85 -36.15
#